data_AF-A0A816MLW3-F1
#
_entry.id   AF-A0A816MLW3-F1
#
_cell.length_a   1.000
_cell.length_b   1.000
_cell.length_c   1.000
_cell.angle_alpha   90.00
_cell.angle_beta   90.00
_cell.angle_gamma   90.00
#
_symmetry.space_group_name_H-M   'P 1'
#
loop_
_entity.id
_entity.type
_entity.pdbx_description
1 polymer ?
#
loop_
_entity_poly.entity_id
_entity_poly.type
_entity_poly.pdbx_seq_one_letter_code
_entity_poly.pdbx_strand_id
1 'polypeptide(L)'
;MEISAASASLTFSGLVPRLLPPLVYPQARSAPLLSSSVKLISSHRRIAPSPCLADQSASTGVNVVDSDPIDAVKRKAMDISPQLKGASIFLVGVNNHIKTNLGKLLAESLRYYYFDSDNLIAEAAGGNASVQSLKEADEKSFMESETEVLKQLSSMGRLVVCAGDGAVQSLTNLALLRHGISIWIDVPLEIAAKGDAPFSSKPSPELFGALKASYEKSRKGYDTADAVISLERIATKLGCEDLETVTSEELALEAKYVVLQVLKEIEKLTRVKKMMEEASRPF
;
A
#
# COMPACT_ATOMS: atom_id res chain seq x y z
N MET A 1 58.65 41.18 -11.56
CA MET A 1 58.61 39.92 -10.79
C MET A 1 57.30 39.94 -10.00
N GLU A 2 56.17 39.38 -10.45
CA GLU A 2 55.94 38.16 -11.27
C GLU A 2 56.79 36.98 -10.75
N ILE A 3 56.31 35.77 -10.41
CA ILE A 3 55.29 34.85 -10.97
C ILE A 3 54.73 34.04 -9.76
N SER A 4 53.48 33.52 -9.63
CA SER A 4 52.27 33.40 -10.48
C SER A 4 50.99 33.49 -9.62
N ALA A 5 49.81 33.40 -10.25
CA ALA A 5 48.57 32.89 -9.62
C ALA A 5 48.38 31.38 -9.87
N ALA A 6 47.57 30.72 -9.03
CA ALA A 6 47.04 29.37 -9.28
C ALA A 6 45.61 29.24 -8.73
N SER A 7 44.61 29.50 -9.57
CA SER A 7 43.19 29.26 -9.26
C SER A 7 42.84 27.80 -9.50
N ALA A 8 42.54 27.04 -8.44
CA ALA A 8 42.01 25.69 -8.56
C ALA A 8 40.49 25.71 -8.83
N SER A 9 40.10 25.95 -10.07
CA SER A 9 38.72 25.78 -10.53
C SER A 9 38.38 24.30 -10.62
N LEU A 10 37.84 23.71 -9.56
CA LEU A 10 37.24 22.37 -9.62
C LEU A 10 35.87 22.45 -10.29
N THR A 11 35.86 22.32 -11.62
CA THR A 11 34.64 22.12 -12.40
C THR A 11 34.06 20.74 -12.08
N PHE A 12 33.01 20.70 -11.26
CA PHE A 12 32.26 19.47 -11.00
C PHE A 12 31.43 19.12 -12.25
N SER A 13 32.00 18.27 -13.11
CA SER A 13 31.35 17.78 -14.32
C SER A 13 30.09 16.99 -13.95
N GLY A 14 28.94 17.48 -14.42
CA GLY A 14 27.63 17.13 -13.88
C GLY A 14 27.33 15.63 -13.75
N LEU A 15 26.84 15.26 -12.57
CA LEU A 15 25.71 14.33 -12.52
C LEU A 15 24.50 15.04 -13.14
N VAL A 16 24.27 14.76 -14.42
CA VAL A 16 22.93 14.92 -15.00
C VAL A 16 21.98 14.05 -14.19
N PRO A 17 20.79 14.53 -13.76
CA PRO A 17 19.79 13.68 -13.15
C PRO A 17 19.50 12.52 -14.11
N ARG A 18 19.91 11.31 -13.73
CA ARG A 18 19.52 10.12 -14.48
C ARG A 18 18.02 10.00 -14.30
N LEU A 19 17.28 10.38 -15.35
CA LEU A 19 15.91 9.93 -15.54
C LEU A 19 15.90 8.44 -15.25
N LEU A 20 15.08 8.05 -14.26
CA LEU A 20 14.79 6.65 -14.02
C LEU A 20 14.42 6.01 -15.37
N PRO A 21 14.95 4.80 -15.68
CA PRO A 21 14.49 4.11 -16.88
C PRO A 21 12.97 4.02 -16.83
N PRO A 22 12.26 4.26 -17.94
CA PRO A 22 10.80 4.33 -17.93
C PRO A 22 10.26 3.05 -17.30
N LEU A 23 9.49 3.20 -16.20
CA LEU A 23 9.01 2.08 -15.39
C LEU A 23 8.40 1.01 -16.31
N VAL A 24 9.10 -0.11 -16.45
CA VAL A 24 8.70 -1.18 -17.35
C VAL A 24 7.50 -1.86 -16.72
N TYR A 25 6.31 -1.46 -17.16
CA TYR A 25 5.06 -2.12 -16.81
C TYR A 25 5.22 -3.64 -16.98
N PRO A 26 4.92 -4.44 -15.95
CA PRO A 26 4.80 -5.88 -16.11
C PRO A 26 3.70 -6.16 -17.13
N GLN A 27 4.09 -6.50 -18.37
CA GLN A 27 3.14 -6.99 -19.35
C GLN A 27 2.51 -8.27 -18.80
N ALA A 28 1.19 -8.30 -18.72
CA ALA A 28 0.44 -9.49 -18.40
C ALA A 28 0.70 -10.55 -19.50
N ARG A 29 1.68 -11.43 -19.26
CA ARG A 29 1.94 -12.58 -20.13
C ARG A 29 0.74 -13.51 -20.06
N SER A 30 -0.06 -13.51 -21.12
CA SER A 30 -1.05 -14.55 -21.37
C SER A 30 -0.33 -15.91 -21.42
N ALA A 31 -0.71 -16.80 -20.51
CA ALA A 31 -0.23 -18.18 -20.54
C ALA A 31 -0.73 -18.86 -21.84
N PRO A 32 0.14 -19.60 -22.57
CA PRO A 32 -0.28 -20.29 -23.78
C PRO A 32 -1.20 -21.47 -23.43
N LEU A 33 -2.35 -21.53 -24.09
CA LEU A 33 -3.24 -22.69 -24.07
C LEU A 33 -2.57 -23.86 -24.81
N LEU A 34 -1.99 -24.79 -24.06
CA LEU A 34 -1.51 -26.07 -24.60
C LEU A 34 -2.65 -27.09 -24.58
N SER A 35 -3.31 -27.25 -25.73
CA SER A 35 -4.20 -28.38 -25.97
C SER A 35 -3.38 -29.65 -26.22
N SER A 36 -3.57 -30.67 -25.39
CA SER A 36 -3.12 -32.04 -25.72
C SER A 36 -4.19 -33.05 -25.31
N SER A 37 -4.83 -33.63 -26.32
CA SER A 37 -5.90 -34.61 -26.17
C SER A 37 -5.40 -35.89 -25.49
N VAL A 38 -6.09 -36.34 -24.44
CA VAL A 38 -5.99 -37.73 -23.95
C VAL A 38 -7.38 -38.37 -24.03
N LYS A 39 -7.40 -39.62 -24.52
CA LYS A 39 -8.59 -40.30 -25.04
C LYS A 39 -9.53 -40.77 -23.92
N LEU A 40 -10.84 -40.72 -24.19
CA LEU A 40 -11.83 -41.50 -23.46
C LEU A 40 -11.47 -43.00 -23.54
N ILE A 41 -11.59 -43.70 -22.42
CA ILE A 41 -11.89 -45.13 -22.39
C ILE A 41 -13.20 -45.28 -21.63
N SER A 42 -14.19 -45.89 -22.28
CA SER A 42 -15.50 -46.16 -21.71
C SER A 42 -15.49 -47.40 -20.84
N SER A 43 -16.26 -47.38 -19.75
CA SER A 43 -16.76 -48.60 -19.12
C SER A 43 -18.21 -48.40 -18.72
N HIS A 44 -19.11 -49.09 -19.43
CA HIS A 44 -20.54 -49.07 -19.15
C HIS A 44 -20.84 -49.83 -17.85
N ARG A 45 -21.68 -49.27 -16.98
CA ARG A 45 -22.64 -50.08 -16.21
C ARG A 45 -23.99 -49.37 -16.11
N ARG A 46 -25.04 -50.06 -16.57
CA ARG A 46 -26.43 -49.58 -16.53
C ARG A 46 -27.04 -49.93 -15.18
N ILE A 47 -27.81 -49.02 -14.58
CA ILE A 47 -28.93 -49.34 -13.69
C ILE A 47 -30.10 -48.43 -14.10
N ALA A 48 -31.33 -48.98 -14.07
CA ALA A 48 -32.53 -48.39 -14.65
C ALA A 48 -33.23 -47.35 -13.74
N PRO A 49 -34.13 -46.51 -14.27
CA PRO A 49 -34.88 -45.52 -13.49
C PRO A 49 -36.18 -46.09 -12.88
N SER A 50 -36.63 -45.49 -11.78
CA SER A 50 -37.98 -45.65 -11.22
C SER A 50 -38.48 -44.28 -10.77
N PRO A 51 -39.69 -43.83 -11.17
CA PRO A 51 -40.24 -42.51 -10.80
C PRO A 51 -41.17 -42.60 -9.59
N CYS A 52 -41.20 -41.57 -8.73
CA CYS A 52 -42.36 -41.25 -7.88
C CYS A 52 -42.29 -39.84 -7.28
N LEU A 53 -43.32 -39.05 -7.63
CA LEU A 53 -44.04 -38.06 -6.81
C LEU A 53 -43.32 -36.80 -6.28
N ALA A 54 -44.11 -35.72 -6.29
CA ALA A 54 -43.75 -34.42 -5.78
C ALA A 54 -44.01 -34.33 -4.27
N ASP A 55 -43.33 -33.41 -3.60
CA ASP A 55 -43.86 -32.80 -2.38
C ASP A 55 -43.56 -31.29 -2.36
N GLN A 56 -44.54 -30.50 -1.91
CA GLN A 56 -44.38 -29.06 -1.74
C GLN A 56 -44.02 -28.78 -0.28
N SER A 57 -42.85 -28.20 -0.04
CA SER A 57 -42.54 -27.62 1.27
C SER A 57 -41.78 -26.31 1.11
N ALA A 58 -42.40 -25.24 1.61
CA ALA A 58 -41.77 -23.93 1.73
C ALA A 58 -40.93 -23.87 3.00
N SER A 59 -39.65 -23.52 2.85
CA SER A 59 -38.80 -22.95 3.91
C SER A 59 -38.06 -21.78 3.26
N THR A 60 -38.40 -20.52 3.55
CA THR A 60 -38.24 -19.82 4.84
C THR A 60 -36.79 -19.80 5.29
N GLY A 61 -36.10 -18.66 5.07
CA GLY A 61 -34.91 -18.30 5.85
C GLY A 61 -33.53 -18.49 5.19
N VAL A 62 -33.31 -18.02 3.95
CA VAL A 62 -31.93 -17.70 3.52
C VAL A 62 -31.51 -16.37 4.14
N ASN A 63 -30.95 -16.40 5.36
CA ASN A 63 -30.24 -15.26 5.97
C ASN A 63 -29.44 -15.67 7.21
N VAL A 64 -28.29 -16.33 7.01
CA VAL A 64 -27.00 -15.94 7.63
C VAL A 64 -25.91 -16.35 6.63
N VAL A 65 -25.46 -15.42 5.77
CA VAL A 65 -24.20 -15.62 5.07
C VAL A 65 -23.10 -15.11 5.98
N ASP A 66 -22.48 -16.03 6.70
CA ASP A 66 -21.25 -15.77 7.44
C ASP A 66 -20.12 -15.51 6.43
N SER A 67 -20.02 -14.26 5.99
CA SER A 67 -19.24 -13.92 4.79
C SER A 67 -17.77 -13.71 5.15
N ASP A 68 -16.90 -14.59 4.63
CA ASP A 68 -15.45 -14.49 4.72
C ASP A 68 -14.97 -13.03 4.52
N PRO A 69 -14.10 -12.49 5.40
CA PRO A 69 -13.46 -11.19 5.22
C PRO A 69 -12.89 -10.96 3.81
N ILE A 70 -12.41 -12.01 3.12
CA ILE A 70 -11.96 -11.96 1.71
C ILE A 70 -13.09 -11.48 0.79
N ASP A 71 -14.29 -12.05 0.93
CA ASP A 71 -15.44 -11.70 0.08
C ASP A 71 -16.04 -10.35 0.46
N ALA A 72 -15.94 -9.94 1.73
CA ALA A 72 -16.26 -8.57 2.15
C ALA A 72 -15.31 -7.54 1.49
N VAL A 73 -14.00 -7.80 1.50
CA VAL A 73 -12.98 -6.95 0.86
C VAL A 73 -13.20 -6.86 -0.66
N LYS A 74 -13.35 -8.01 -1.35
CA LYS A 74 -13.55 -8.05 -2.81
C LYS A 74 -14.81 -7.30 -3.25
N ARG A 75 -15.96 -7.55 -2.60
CA ARG A 75 -17.20 -6.81 -2.87
C ARG A 75 -17.00 -5.31 -2.68
N LYS A 76 -16.41 -4.91 -1.55
CA LYS A 76 -16.22 -3.48 -1.24
C LYS A 76 -15.27 -2.79 -2.22
N ALA A 77 -14.21 -3.46 -2.64
CA ALA A 77 -13.29 -2.95 -3.65
C ALA A 77 -13.98 -2.77 -5.02
N MET A 78 -14.84 -3.70 -5.42
CA MET A 78 -15.66 -3.58 -6.63
C MET A 78 -16.64 -2.39 -6.56
N ASP A 79 -17.28 -2.16 -5.41
CA ASP A 79 -18.23 -1.05 -5.22
C ASP A 79 -17.58 0.34 -5.31
N ILE A 80 -16.32 0.49 -4.85
CA ILE A 80 -15.62 1.79 -4.84
C ILE A 80 -14.77 2.05 -6.08
N SER A 81 -14.34 1.00 -6.80
CA SER A 81 -13.46 1.14 -7.98
C SER A 81 -13.98 2.11 -9.05
N PRO A 82 -15.28 2.16 -9.39
CA PRO A 82 -15.83 3.16 -10.30
C PRO A 82 -15.76 4.60 -9.76
N GLN A 83 -15.85 4.77 -8.44
CA GLN A 83 -15.90 6.07 -7.76
C GLN A 83 -14.52 6.74 -7.73
N LEU A 84 -13.46 5.92 -7.64
CA LEU A 84 -12.07 6.38 -7.65
C LEU A 84 -11.66 7.05 -8.97
N LYS A 85 -12.34 6.75 -10.10
CA LYS A 85 -12.00 7.25 -11.46
C LYS A 85 -10.53 7.02 -11.87
N GLY A 86 -9.80 6.14 -11.19
CA GLY A 86 -8.38 5.89 -11.40
C GLY A 86 -7.41 6.76 -10.58
N ALA A 87 -7.89 7.52 -9.60
CA ALA A 87 -7.05 8.23 -8.64
C ALA A 87 -6.18 7.23 -7.85
N SER A 88 -4.90 7.54 -7.72
CA SER A 88 -3.94 6.72 -6.96
C SER A 88 -4.11 6.88 -5.45
N ILE A 89 -3.72 5.87 -4.68
CA ILE A 89 -3.81 5.82 -3.22
C ILE A 89 -2.39 5.83 -2.65
N PHE A 90 -2.11 6.75 -1.73
CA PHE A 90 -0.83 6.88 -1.05
C PHE A 90 -0.97 6.46 0.41
N LEU A 91 -0.31 5.37 0.81
CA LEU A 91 -0.24 4.92 2.18
C LEU A 91 0.99 5.56 2.85
N VAL A 92 0.74 6.50 3.76
CA VAL A 92 1.77 7.19 4.56
C VAL A 92 1.78 6.65 5.99
N GLY A 93 2.82 6.98 6.75
CA GLY A 93 3.07 6.47 8.10
C GLY A 93 4.42 5.77 8.17
N VAL A 94 4.85 5.43 9.39
CA VAL A 94 6.14 4.77 9.67
C VAL A 94 6.33 3.53 8.78
N ASN A 95 7.53 3.33 8.22
CA ASN A 95 7.82 2.08 7.51
C ASN A 95 7.74 0.85 8.42
N ASN A 96 6.93 -0.14 8.01
CA ASN A 96 6.73 -1.41 8.70
C ASN A 96 6.10 -2.44 7.74
N HIS A 97 6.22 -3.74 8.05
CA HIS A 97 5.71 -4.82 7.19
C HIS A 97 4.17 -4.77 7.02
N ILE A 98 3.42 -4.24 8.00
CA ILE A 98 1.96 -4.19 7.95
C ILE A 98 1.51 -3.21 6.87
N LYS A 99 2.12 -2.01 6.80
CA LYS A 99 1.87 -1.02 5.74
C LYS A 99 2.16 -1.62 4.35
N THR A 100 3.29 -2.31 4.19
CA THR A 100 3.69 -3.01 2.96
C THR A 100 2.70 -4.11 2.55
N ASN A 101 2.28 -4.97 3.48
CA ASN A 101 1.33 -6.06 3.22
C ASN A 101 -0.08 -5.55 2.93
N LEU A 102 -0.54 -4.55 3.70
CA LEU A 102 -1.78 -3.80 3.46
C LEU A 102 -1.81 -3.20 2.05
N GLY A 103 -0.73 -2.53 1.63
CA GLY A 103 -0.64 -1.91 0.31
C GLY A 103 -0.73 -2.94 -0.82
N LYS A 104 -0.05 -4.08 -0.69
CA LYS A 104 -0.13 -5.18 -1.67
C LYS A 104 -1.55 -5.75 -1.78
N LEU A 105 -2.19 -6.06 -0.66
CA LEU A 105 -3.56 -6.59 -0.61
C LEU A 105 -4.59 -5.58 -1.14
N LEU A 106 -4.41 -4.29 -0.84
CA LEU A 106 -5.26 -3.21 -1.35
C LEU A 106 -5.12 -3.06 -2.87
N ALA A 107 -3.88 -3.12 -3.39
CA ALA A 107 -3.60 -3.06 -4.82
C ALA A 107 -4.24 -4.24 -5.56
N GLU A 108 -4.09 -5.46 -5.05
CA GLU A 108 -4.74 -6.66 -5.60
C GLU A 108 -6.27 -6.52 -5.61
N SER A 109 -6.84 -6.10 -4.49
CA SER A 109 -8.30 -5.93 -4.32
C SER A 109 -8.90 -4.92 -5.31
N LEU A 110 -8.21 -3.80 -5.54
CA LEU A 110 -8.63 -2.73 -6.46
C LEU A 110 -8.20 -2.97 -7.91
N ARG A 111 -7.37 -3.99 -8.18
CA ARG A 111 -6.68 -4.23 -9.47
C ARG A 111 -5.82 -3.03 -9.90
N TYR A 112 -5.11 -2.45 -8.94
CA TYR A 112 -4.18 -1.33 -9.09
C TYR A 112 -2.73 -1.87 -9.07
N TYR A 113 -1.78 -1.08 -9.55
CA TYR A 113 -0.35 -1.43 -9.44
C TYR A 113 0.17 -1.07 -8.06
N TYR A 114 0.94 -1.97 -7.44
CA TYR A 114 1.63 -1.72 -6.18
C TYR A 114 3.02 -1.11 -6.44
N PHE A 115 3.36 -0.05 -5.71
CA PHE A 115 4.71 0.48 -5.62
C PHE A 115 5.10 0.81 -4.17
N ASP A 116 6.39 0.82 -3.92
CA ASP A 116 7.01 1.17 -2.65
C ASP A 116 8.07 2.23 -2.95
N SER A 117 7.93 3.45 -2.44
CA SER A 117 8.80 4.57 -2.82
C SER A 117 10.26 4.29 -2.48
N ASP A 118 10.50 3.62 -1.36
CA ASP A 118 11.83 3.50 -0.79
C ASP A 118 12.61 2.40 -1.51
N ASN A 119 11.90 1.34 -1.94
CA ASN A 119 12.45 0.35 -2.86
C ASN A 119 12.75 0.96 -4.25
N LEU A 120 11.92 1.87 -4.77
CA LEU A 120 12.21 2.55 -6.04
C LEU A 120 13.45 3.45 -5.95
N ILE A 121 13.66 4.14 -4.81
CA ILE A 121 14.90 4.90 -4.55
C ILE A 121 16.09 3.95 -4.40
N ALA A 122 15.91 2.80 -3.73
CA ALA A 122 16.92 1.75 -3.64
C ALA A 122 17.36 1.25 -5.02
N GLU A 123 16.40 0.89 -5.89
CA GLU A 123 16.67 0.48 -7.26
C GLU A 123 17.36 1.61 -8.08
N ALA A 124 16.94 2.87 -7.90
CA ALA A 124 17.54 4.03 -8.56
C ALA A 124 19.03 4.20 -8.26
N ALA A 125 19.44 4.01 -6.99
CA ALA A 125 20.84 4.14 -6.57
C ALA A 125 21.68 2.87 -6.77
N GLY A 126 21.08 1.77 -7.25
CA GLY A 126 21.77 0.49 -7.47
C GLY A 126 21.79 -0.44 -6.24
N GLY A 127 20.87 -0.27 -5.29
CA GLY A 127 20.61 -1.17 -4.17
C GLY A 127 20.58 -0.48 -2.80
N ASN A 128 20.09 -1.22 -1.79
CA ASN A 128 19.92 -0.71 -0.42
C ASN A 128 21.22 -0.15 0.19
N ALA A 129 22.36 -0.82 -0.04
CA ALA A 129 23.66 -0.36 0.44
C ALA A 129 24.05 1.01 -0.16
N SER A 130 23.79 1.20 -1.46
CA SER A 130 24.04 2.47 -2.16
C SER A 130 23.15 3.60 -1.65
N VAL A 131 21.86 3.33 -1.35
CA VAL A 131 20.97 4.32 -0.74
C VAL A 131 21.40 4.69 0.66
N GLN A 132 21.81 3.73 1.49
CA GLN A 132 22.31 4.04 2.81
C GLN A 132 23.55 4.95 2.72
N SER A 133 24.52 4.60 1.87
CA SER A 133 25.70 5.45 1.63
C SER A 133 25.34 6.83 1.07
N LEU A 134 24.35 6.93 0.17
CA LEU A 134 23.86 8.21 -0.35
C LEU A 134 23.25 9.07 0.77
N LYS A 135 22.41 8.48 1.62
CA LYS A 135 21.74 9.17 2.73
C LYS A 135 22.73 9.67 3.80
N GLU A 136 23.81 8.91 4.04
CA GLU A 136 24.88 9.29 4.96
C GLU A 136 25.83 10.35 4.37
N ALA A 137 26.07 10.33 3.05
CA ALA A 137 26.97 11.27 2.38
C ALA A 137 26.31 12.59 1.93
N ASP A 138 25.05 12.55 1.50
CA ASP A 138 24.30 13.70 0.99
C ASP A 138 22.78 13.53 1.21
N GLU A 139 22.32 13.90 2.42
CA GLU A 139 20.90 13.91 2.79
C GLU A 139 20.05 14.75 1.82
N LYS A 140 20.61 15.83 1.24
CA LYS A 140 19.87 16.70 0.32
C LYS A 140 19.60 16.00 -1.01
N SER A 141 20.60 15.34 -1.60
CA SER A 141 20.41 14.53 -2.81
C SER A 141 19.47 13.34 -2.57
N PHE A 142 19.47 12.77 -1.36
CA PHE A 142 18.48 11.75 -0.96
C PHE A 142 17.04 12.32 -0.95
N MET A 143 16.80 13.48 -0.31
CA MET A 143 15.48 14.12 -0.28
C MET A 143 15.00 14.58 -1.67
N GLU A 144 15.91 15.00 -2.56
CA GLU A 144 15.60 15.30 -3.96
C GLU A 144 15.18 14.03 -4.73
N SER A 145 15.81 12.89 -4.43
CA SER A 145 15.46 11.58 -5.00
C SER A 145 14.08 11.10 -4.52
N GLU A 146 13.76 11.26 -3.23
CA GLU A 146 12.40 11.03 -2.69
C GLU A 146 11.35 11.85 -3.43
N THR A 147 11.65 13.15 -3.64
CA THR A 147 10.75 14.09 -4.31
C THR A 147 10.50 13.71 -5.77
N GLU A 148 11.54 13.33 -6.52
CA GLU A 148 11.41 12.95 -7.93
C GLU A 148 10.68 11.61 -8.12
N VAL A 149 10.94 10.60 -7.27
CA VAL A 149 10.17 9.33 -7.29
C VAL A 149 8.70 9.58 -6.99
N LEU A 150 8.38 10.34 -5.94
CA LEU A 150 7.00 10.64 -5.58
C LEU A 150 6.29 11.44 -6.69
N LYS A 151 7.00 12.37 -7.34
CA LYS A 151 6.49 13.14 -8.47
C LYS A 151 6.11 12.26 -9.65
N GLN A 152 6.96 11.30 -10.02
CA GLN A 152 6.64 10.33 -11.08
C GLN A 152 5.41 9.49 -10.72
N LEU A 153 5.35 8.95 -9.50
CA LEU A 153 4.19 8.18 -9.01
C LEU A 153 2.90 9.02 -8.97
N SER A 154 2.98 10.30 -8.59
CA SER A 154 1.82 11.21 -8.57
C SER A 154 1.26 11.57 -9.94
N SER A 155 2.07 11.45 -11.00
CA SER A 155 1.65 11.66 -12.38
C SER A 155 0.92 10.44 -12.99
N MET A 156 0.96 9.30 -12.29
CA MET A 156 0.38 8.03 -12.73
C MET A 156 -0.94 7.73 -12.02
N GLY A 157 -1.89 7.14 -12.75
CA GLY A 157 -3.17 6.67 -12.22
C GLY A 157 -3.15 5.19 -11.85
N ARG A 158 -4.14 4.79 -11.03
CA ARG A 158 -4.37 3.39 -10.59
C ARG A 158 -3.19 2.77 -9.86
N LEU A 159 -2.52 3.53 -9.01
CA LEU A 159 -1.46 3.05 -8.12
C LEU A 159 -1.96 2.90 -6.68
N VAL A 160 -1.38 1.94 -5.95
CA VAL A 160 -1.29 1.97 -4.49
C VAL A 160 0.20 2.09 -4.16
N VAL A 161 0.56 3.20 -3.53
CA VAL A 161 1.95 3.54 -3.21
C VAL A 161 2.14 3.49 -1.69
N CYS A 162 2.99 2.59 -1.22
CA CYS A 162 3.57 2.71 0.12
C CYS A 162 4.64 3.80 0.05
N ALA A 163 4.38 4.92 0.72
CA ALA A 163 5.29 6.05 0.77
C ALA A 163 6.08 6.05 2.10
N GLY A 164 7.39 6.22 2.04
CA GLY A 164 8.28 6.32 3.20
C GLY A 164 8.10 7.62 3.99
N ASP A 165 8.76 7.70 5.15
CA ASP A 165 8.64 8.81 6.10
C ASP A 165 8.99 10.18 5.48
N GLY A 166 9.93 10.25 4.52
CA GLY A 166 10.30 11.50 3.83
C GLY A 166 9.24 12.06 2.87
N ALA A 167 8.27 11.23 2.45
CA ALA A 167 7.15 11.67 1.62
C ALA A 167 6.22 12.68 2.31
N VAL A 168 6.33 12.84 3.64
CA VAL A 168 5.55 13.85 4.39
C VAL A 168 6.41 14.97 5.00
N GLN A 169 7.73 14.96 4.79
CA GLN A 169 8.67 15.92 5.40
C GLN A 169 8.81 17.23 4.60
N SER A 170 8.35 17.31 3.35
CA SER A 170 8.43 18.52 2.52
C SER A 170 7.07 18.97 2.00
N LEU A 171 6.86 20.29 1.91
CA LEU A 171 5.62 20.86 1.35
C LEU A 171 5.39 20.46 -0.11
N THR A 172 6.47 20.24 -0.87
CA THR A 172 6.43 19.70 -2.23
C THR A 172 5.83 18.30 -2.23
N ASN A 173 6.33 17.40 -1.39
CA ASN A 173 5.84 16.03 -1.32
C ASN A 173 4.38 15.99 -0.84
N LEU A 174 4.00 16.81 0.15
CA LEU A 174 2.62 17.00 0.58
C LEU A 174 1.71 17.59 -0.51
N ALA A 175 2.24 18.32 -1.49
CA ALA A 175 1.47 18.74 -2.67
C ALA A 175 1.30 17.59 -3.67
N LEU A 176 2.33 16.76 -3.87
CA LEU A 176 2.29 15.59 -4.76
C LEU A 176 1.30 14.50 -4.27
N LEU A 177 1.27 14.23 -2.96
CA LEU A 177 0.32 13.28 -2.35
C LEU A 177 -1.15 13.67 -2.62
N ARG A 178 -1.45 14.97 -2.71
CA ARG A 178 -2.80 15.51 -2.99
C ARG A 178 -3.27 15.32 -4.44
N HIS A 179 -2.45 14.76 -5.33
CA HIS A 179 -2.92 14.25 -6.63
C HIS A 179 -3.69 12.92 -6.51
N GLY A 180 -3.53 12.19 -5.39
CA GLY A 180 -4.27 10.97 -5.09
C GLY A 180 -5.15 11.11 -3.85
N ILE A 181 -5.41 9.98 -3.19
CA ILE A 181 -5.98 9.91 -1.84
C ILE A 181 -4.88 9.45 -0.89
N SER A 182 -4.57 10.26 0.11
CA SER A 182 -3.56 9.98 1.13
C SER A 182 -4.19 9.37 2.38
N ILE A 183 -3.62 8.27 2.87
CA ILE A 183 -4.15 7.54 4.02
C ILE A 183 -2.99 7.23 4.96
N TRP A 184 -3.04 7.78 6.17
CA TRP A 184 -2.07 7.47 7.20
C TRP A 184 -2.44 6.15 7.88
N ILE A 185 -1.51 5.19 7.81
CA ILE A 185 -1.55 3.93 8.54
C ILE A 185 -0.77 4.14 9.85
N ASP A 186 -1.51 4.32 10.93
CA ASP A 186 -0.98 4.61 12.26
C ASP A 186 -0.77 3.31 13.04
N VAL A 187 0.51 2.91 13.11
CA VAL A 187 0.99 1.66 13.72
C VAL A 187 1.76 2.02 15.00
N PRO A 188 1.47 1.39 16.15
CA PRO A 188 2.25 1.57 17.38
C PRO A 188 3.75 1.36 17.14
N LEU A 189 4.58 2.24 17.68
CA LEU A 189 6.02 2.26 17.40
C LEU A 189 6.71 0.99 17.90
N GLU A 190 6.15 0.36 18.94
CA GLU A 190 6.59 -0.89 19.53
C GLU A 190 6.46 -2.05 18.53
N ILE A 191 5.37 -2.07 17.75
CA ILE A 191 5.14 -3.04 16.66
C ILE A 191 6.02 -2.71 15.46
N ALA A 192 6.08 -1.43 15.06
CA ALA A 192 6.88 -1.01 13.91
C ALA A 192 8.39 -1.28 14.11
N ALA A 193 8.93 -1.02 15.31
CA ALA A 193 10.35 -1.26 15.64
C ALA A 193 10.70 -2.75 15.81
N LYS A 194 9.71 -3.62 16.01
CA LYS A 194 9.88 -5.06 16.16
C LYS A 194 10.13 -5.76 14.82
N GLY A 195 9.56 -5.23 13.74
CA GLY A 195 9.59 -5.87 12.43
C GLY A 195 9.01 -7.29 12.50
N ASP A 196 9.69 -8.25 11.89
CA ASP A 196 9.25 -9.65 11.81
C ASP A 196 9.67 -10.49 13.05
N ALA A 197 10.21 -9.86 14.10
CA ALA A 197 10.65 -10.56 15.30
C ALA A 197 9.46 -11.04 16.16
N PRO A 198 9.56 -12.17 16.89
CA PRO A 198 8.42 -12.75 17.60
C PRO A 198 7.82 -11.84 18.69
N PHE A 199 6.49 -11.89 18.88
CA PHE A 199 5.69 -11.47 20.07
C PHE A 199 6.52 -11.18 21.34
N SER A 200 7.24 -12.18 21.86
CA SER A 200 8.00 -12.08 23.12
C SER A 200 9.24 -11.13 23.11
N SER A 201 9.75 -10.73 21.94
CA SER A 201 10.97 -9.91 21.82
C SER A 201 10.71 -8.41 21.98
N LYS A 202 11.51 -7.73 22.81
CA LYS A 202 11.54 -6.25 22.86
C LYS A 202 12.42 -5.70 21.72
N PRO A 203 12.02 -4.60 21.06
CA PRO A 203 12.85 -3.97 20.04
C PRO A 203 14.15 -3.43 20.64
N SER A 204 15.21 -3.30 19.83
CA SER A 204 16.47 -2.67 20.26
C SER A 204 16.20 -1.22 20.69
N PRO A 205 16.69 -0.77 21.87
CA PRO A 205 16.50 0.61 22.34
C PRO A 205 16.99 1.67 21.36
N GLU A 206 18.07 1.39 20.63
CA GLU A 206 18.64 2.30 19.62
C GLU A 206 17.72 2.42 18.40
N LEU A 207 17.23 1.29 17.88
CA LEU A 207 16.30 1.27 16.74
C LEU A 207 14.97 1.93 17.10
N PHE A 208 14.42 1.64 18.29
CA PHE A 208 13.19 2.26 18.77
C PHE A 208 13.36 3.77 18.99
N GLY A 209 14.50 4.21 19.54
CA GLY A 209 14.83 5.63 19.70
C GLY A 209 14.92 6.37 18.35
N ALA A 210 15.62 5.79 17.38
CA ALA A 210 15.72 6.33 16.02
C ALA A 210 14.36 6.38 15.30
N LEU A 211 13.55 5.33 15.43
CA LEU A 211 12.21 5.26 14.84
C LEU A 211 11.28 6.31 15.44
N LYS A 212 11.30 6.47 16.77
CA LYS A 212 10.54 7.50 17.48
C LYS A 212 10.93 8.91 17.04
N ALA A 213 12.23 9.18 16.87
CA ALA A 213 12.70 10.46 16.35
C ALA A 213 12.22 10.72 14.90
N SER A 214 12.24 9.71 14.02
CA SER A 214 11.70 9.81 12.65
C SER A 214 10.20 10.09 12.65
N TYR A 215 9.44 9.39 13.50
CA TYR A 215 8.01 9.59 13.67
C TYR A 215 7.69 11.01 14.18
N GLU A 216 8.38 11.49 15.22
CA GLU A 216 8.17 12.84 15.76
C GLU A 216 8.52 13.93 14.74
N LYS A 217 9.59 13.76 13.94
CA LYS A 217 9.94 14.65 12.80
C LYS A 217 8.82 14.69 11.75
N SER A 218 8.21 13.54 11.46
CA SER A 218 7.27 13.35 10.35
C SER A 218 5.79 13.55 10.73
N ARG A 219 5.46 13.57 12.03
CA ARG A 219 4.08 13.52 12.55
C ARG A 219 3.15 14.58 11.97
N LYS A 220 3.59 15.85 11.96
CA LYS A 220 2.80 16.97 11.38
C LYS A 220 2.49 16.79 9.89
N GLY A 221 3.30 16.01 9.18
CA GLY A 221 3.06 15.64 7.79
C GLY A 221 2.02 14.52 7.67
N TYR A 222 2.09 13.49 8.52
CA TYR A 222 1.06 12.44 8.59
C TYR A 222 -0.33 13.00 8.96
N ASP A 223 -0.39 14.02 9.83
CA ASP A 223 -1.63 14.72 10.22
C ASP A 223 -2.33 15.42 9.02
N THR A 224 -1.67 15.56 7.87
CA THR A 224 -2.28 16.13 6.64
C THR A 224 -2.93 15.10 5.71
N ALA A 225 -2.89 13.82 6.05
CA ALA A 225 -3.52 12.76 5.25
C ALA A 225 -5.05 12.88 5.24
N ASP A 226 -5.69 12.50 4.13
CA ASP A 226 -7.15 12.58 3.96
C ASP A 226 -7.92 11.67 4.92
N ALA A 227 -7.31 10.56 5.37
CA ALA A 227 -7.84 9.67 6.40
C ALA A 227 -6.73 9.05 7.26
N VAL A 228 -7.09 8.64 8.49
CA VAL A 228 -6.19 7.96 9.44
C VAL A 228 -6.78 6.61 9.86
N ILE A 229 -6.00 5.55 9.68
CA ILE A 229 -6.31 4.17 10.06
C ILE A 229 -5.34 3.76 11.17
N SER A 230 -5.80 3.89 12.42
CA SER A 230 -5.02 3.48 13.60
C SER A 230 -5.30 2.02 13.94
N LEU A 231 -4.24 1.22 14.02
CA LEU A 231 -4.31 -0.21 14.31
C LEU A 231 -4.77 -0.48 15.75
N GLU A 232 -4.30 0.33 16.70
CA GLU A 232 -4.77 0.29 18.10
C GLU A 232 -6.30 0.43 18.15
N ARG A 233 -6.85 1.44 17.48
CA ARG A 233 -8.32 1.67 17.37
C ARG A 233 -9.07 0.56 16.62
N ILE A 234 -8.38 -0.29 15.86
CA ILE A 234 -8.98 -1.48 15.21
C ILE A 234 -8.98 -2.64 16.20
N ALA A 235 -7.86 -2.92 16.87
CA ALA A 235 -7.75 -3.98 17.87
C ALA A 235 -8.77 -3.82 19.01
N THR A 236 -8.90 -2.61 19.58
CA THR A 236 -9.92 -2.33 20.63
C THR A 236 -11.35 -2.61 20.14
N LYS A 237 -11.65 -2.39 18.85
CA LYS A 237 -12.98 -2.66 18.28
C LYS A 237 -13.23 -4.14 17.99
N LEU A 238 -12.18 -4.93 17.83
CA LEU A 238 -12.26 -6.38 17.64
C LEU A 238 -12.32 -7.14 18.98
N GLY A 239 -12.16 -6.45 20.11
CA GLY A 239 -12.15 -7.06 21.44
C GLY A 239 -10.81 -7.70 21.82
N CYS A 240 -9.73 -7.38 21.10
CA CYS A 240 -8.39 -7.78 21.48
C CYS A 240 -7.90 -6.85 22.60
N GLU A 241 -7.88 -7.33 23.85
CA GLU A 241 -7.42 -6.55 25.00
C GLU A 241 -5.89 -6.39 25.01
N ASP A 242 -5.14 -7.37 24.49
CA ASP A 242 -3.69 -7.33 24.37
C ASP A 242 -3.22 -7.40 22.91
N LEU A 243 -2.41 -6.43 22.49
CA LEU A 243 -1.79 -6.38 21.16
C LEU A 243 -0.53 -7.27 21.04
N GLU A 244 -0.21 -8.03 22.10
CA GLU A 244 1.03 -8.81 22.25
C GLU A 244 0.87 -10.34 22.05
N THR A 245 -0.37 -10.85 22.01
CA THR A 245 -0.65 -12.31 21.89
C THR A 245 -1.00 -12.78 20.48
N VAL A 246 -1.12 -11.86 19.53
CA VAL A 246 -1.55 -12.11 18.15
C VAL A 246 -0.53 -12.96 17.38
N THR A 247 -0.98 -14.04 16.75
CA THR A 247 -0.16 -14.92 15.91
C THR A 247 -0.04 -14.41 14.47
N SER A 248 0.93 -14.92 13.70
CA SER A 248 1.09 -14.55 12.27
C SER A 248 -0.12 -14.89 11.39
N GLU A 249 -0.98 -15.82 11.81
CA GLU A 249 -2.22 -16.14 11.09
C GLU A 249 -3.35 -15.16 11.43
N GLU A 250 -3.42 -14.67 12.67
CA GLU A 250 -4.31 -13.59 13.08
C GLU A 250 -3.89 -12.25 12.44
N LEU A 251 -2.60 -11.94 12.35
CA LEU A 251 -2.05 -10.81 11.56
C LEU A 251 -2.55 -10.80 10.10
N ALA A 252 -2.72 -11.98 9.47
CA ALA A 252 -3.22 -12.09 8.11
C ALA A 252 -4.75 -11.89 8.02
N LEU A 253 -5.48 -12.17 9.10
CA LEU A 253 -6.90 -11.82 9.25
C LEU A 253 -7.05 -10.30 9.48
N GLU A 254 -6.24 -9.74 10.38
CA GLU A 254 -6.14 -8.31 10.67
C GLU A 254 -5.85 -7.50 9.41
N ALA A 255 -4.88 -7.91 8.59
CA ALA A 255 -4.57 -7.23 7.34
C ALA A 255 -5.80 -7.07 6.43
N LYS A 256 -6.68 -8.08 6.33
CA LYS A 256 -7.94 -8.00 5.58
C LYS A 256 -8.94 -7.04 6.24
N TYR A 257 -9.04 -7.04 7.57
CA TYR A 257 -9.88 -6.07 8.29
C TYR A 257 -9.37 -4.63 8.09
N VAL A 258 -8.06 -4.40 8.13
CA VAL A 258 -7.43 -3.09 7.86
C VAL A 258 -7.69 -2.66 6.41
N VAL A 259 -7.52 -3.55 5.41
CA VAL A 259 -7.94 -3.28 4.01
C VAL A 259 -9.41 -2.87 3.96
N LEU A 260 -10.31 -3.61 4.64
CA LEU A 260 -11.73 -3.30 4.64
C LEU A 260 -12.07 -1.94 5.28
N GLN A 261 -11.31 -1.52 6.32
CA GLN A 261 -11.46 -0.17 6.88
C GLN A 261 -10.91 0.91 5.93
N VAL A 262 -9.76 0.68 5.29
CA VAL A 262 -9.22 1.56 4.24
C VAL A 262 -10.25 1.77 3.12
N LEU A 263 -10.84 0.70 2.60
CA LEU A 263 -11.87 0.76 1.55
C LEU A 263 -13.13 1.52 2.02
N LYS A 264 -13.50 1.45 3.31
CA LYS A 264 -14.62 2.22 3.90
C LYS A 264 -14.29 3.70 4.04
N GLU A 265 -13.08 4.08 4.44
CA GLU A 265 -12.70 5.50 4.50
C GLU A 265 -12.57 6.10 3.09
N ILE A 266 -12.00 5.37 2.12
CA ILE A 266 -11.98 5.79 0.71
C ILE A 266 -13.40 6.06 0.21
N GLU A 267 -14.36 5.18 0.50
CA GLU A 267 -15.76 5.39 0.13
C GLU A 267 -16.37 6.66 0.73
N LYS A 268 -16.05 6.99 1.99
CA LYS A 268 -16.52 8.24 2.60
C LYS A 268 -15.90 9.44 1.89
N LEU A 269 -14.61 9.41 1.60
CA LEU A 269 -13.90 10.48 0.90
C LEU A 269 -14.45 10.68 -0.52
N THR A 270 -14.70 9.62 -1.29
CA THR A 270 -15.31 9.73 -2.63
C THR A 270 -16.74 10.28 -2.57
N ARG A 271 -17.54 9.90 -1.56
CA ARG A 271 -18.89 10.45 -1.33
C ARG A 271 -18.85 11.94 -0.99
N VAL A 272 -17.99 12.36 -0.06
CA VAL A 272 -17.84 13.77 0.32
C VAL A 272 -17.39 14.61 -0.88
N LYS A 273 -16.36 14.15 -1.61
CA LYS A 273 -15.90 14.81 -2.83
C LYS A 273 -17.02 14.95 -3.87
N LYS A 274 -17.81 13.91 -4.10
CA LYS A 274 -18.98 13.96 -5.00
C LYS A 274 -20.01 15.00 -4.55
N MET A 275 -20.35 15.04 -3.25
CA MET A 275 -21.30 16.03 -2.73
C MET A 275 -20.79 17.47 -2.88
N MET A 276 -19.49 17.70 -2.69
CA MET A 276 -18.85 19.00 -2.92
C MET A 276 -18.84 19.37 -4.42
N GLU A 277 -18.49 18.43 -5.32
CA GLU A 277 -18.56 18.62 -6.77
C GLU A 277 -19.99 18.97 -7.24
N GLU A 278 -21.02 18.36 -6.65
CA GLU A 278 -22.43 18.63 -6.95
C GLU A 278 -22.87 20.01 -6.42
N ALA A 279 -22.49 20.37 -5.19
CA ALA A 279 -22.80 21.67 -4.60
C ALA A 279 -22.07 22.85 -5.28
N SER A 280 -20.96 22.60 -5.98
CA SER A 280 -20.20 23.63 -6.70
C SER A 280 -20.69 23.91 -8.13
N ARG A 281 -21.70 23.18 -8.63
CA ARG A 281 -22.21 23.40 -9.99
C ARG A 281 -23.08 24.67 -10.04
N PRO A 282 -22.84 25.60 -11.00
CA PRO A 282 -23.75 26.70 -11.23
C PRO A 282 -25.11 26.17 -11.71
N PHE A 283 -26.17 26.87 -11.32
CA PHE A 283 -27.57 26.60 -11.68
C PHE A 283 -27.86 26.89 -13.16
#